data_AF-A0AAD6P8R3-F1
#
_entry.id   AF-A0AAD6P8R3-F1
#
_cell.length_a   1.000
_cell.length_b   1.000
_cell.length_c   1.000
_cell.angle_alpha   90.00
_cell.angle_beta   90.00
_cell.angle_gamma   90.00
#
_symmetry.space_group_name_H-M   'P 1'
#
loop_
_entity.id
_entity.type
_entity.pdbx_description
1 polymer ?
#
loop_
_entity_poly.entity_id
_entity_poly.type
_entity_poly.pdbx_seq_one_letter_code
_entity_poly.pdbx_strand_id
1 'polypeptide(L)'
;MNKVQFAEKAVNSSVVLPLIELLRGKISWVEQRVAVRSLGHLASHATTFEAIAEHEVEIIKLAMEISCNCIKTVYRRFVGVKDSKRVKYHSDLLTTGLGDSEIENRKAEEWASQLQCWSLYLLNCFACKGRSLNLICNKHFLKELCGMWGGLANCASPGGIGCIRTLCDFKAGRESLANSKEVMEILCNTSRSSDDWQYMAIDCLLLLLKDTDTRYIVIHTAASSLADLVELRSLKGKKKSWRSDNTGTLTGLP
;
A
#
# COMPACT_ATOMS: atom_id res chain seq x y z
N MET A 1 6.54 -10.83 -17.41
CA MET A 1 7.09 -11.34 -16.14
C MET A 1 6.02 -11.89 -15.18
N ASN A 2 4.79 -12.15 -15.64
CA ASN A 2 3.69 -12.64 -14.81
C ASN A 2 3.16 -13.99 -15.32
N LYS A 3 4.08 -14.93 -15.59
CA LYS A 3 3.73 -16.27 -16.10
C LYS A 3 3.92 -17.26 -14.95
N VAL A 4 2.85 -17.96 -14.59
CA VAL A 4 2.85 -18.95 -13.49
C VAL A 4 3.95 -20.02 -13.65
N GLN A 5 4.24 -20.42 -14.89
CA GLN A 5 5.31 -21.38 -15.22
C GLN A 5 6.69 -20.98 -14.68
N PHE A 6 6.99 -19.67 -14.63
CA PHE A 6 8.26 -19.20 -14.08
C PHE A 6 8.28 -19.25 -12.55
N ALA A 7 7.14 -18.98 -11.89
CA ALA A 7 7.01 -19.13 -10.45
C ALA A 7 7.17 -20.60 -10.03
N GLU A 8 6.51 -21.52 -10.74
CA GLU A 8 6.62 -22.97 -10.50
C GLU A 8 8.06 -23.45 -10.68
N LYS A 9 8.71 -23.07 -11.77
CA LYS A 9 10.12 -23.41 -12.01
C LYS A 9 11.03 -22.87 -10.90
N ALA A 10 10.78 -21.66 -10.42
CA ALA A 10 11.56 -21.06 -9.35
C ALA A 10 11.40 -21.84 -8.02
N VAL A 11 10.16 -22.17 -7.63
CA VAL A 11 9.90 -23.01 -6.44
C VAL A 11 10.56 -24.38 -6.57
N ASN A 12 10.45 -25.03 -7.73
CA ASN A 12 11.11 -26.32 -8.01
C ASN A 12 12.64 -26.23 -7.99
N SER A 13 13.20 -25.01 -8.13
CA SER A 13 14.64 -24.74 -8.00
C SER A 13 15.04 -24.33 -6.58
N SER A 14 14.15 -24.55 -5.59
CA SER A 14 14.39 -24.32 -4.16
C SER A 14 14.79 -22.87 -3.79
N VAL A 15 14.27 -21.88 -4.52
CA VAL A 15 14.65 -20.46 -4.28
C VAL A 15 14.04 -19.85 -3.02
N VAL A 16 13.03 -20.49 -2.41
CA VAL A 16 12.26 -19.91 -1.29
C VAL A 16 13.15 -19.57 -0.09
N LEU A 17 13.93 -20.54 0.41
CA LEU A 17 14.84 -20.32 1.54
C LEU A 17 15.91 -19.25 1.24
N PRO A 18 16.62 -19.27 0.10
CA PRO A 18 17.52 -18.17 -0.29
C PRO A 18 16.83 -16.80 -0.32
N LEU A 19 15.59 -16.71 -0.79
CA LEU A 19 14.85 -15.45 -0.79
C LEU A 19 14.51 -14.99 0.63
N ILE A 20 14.17 -15.90 1.54
CA ILE A 20 13.93 -15.56 2.96
C ILE A 20 15.23 -15.05 3.62
N GLU A 21 16.39 -15.67 3.33
CA GLU A 21 17.69 -15.19 3.80
C GLU A 21 17.98 -13.75 3.35
N LEU A 22 17.68 -13.43 2.08
CA LEU A 22 17.83 -12.08 1.57
C LEU A 22 16.81 -11.13 2.20
N LEU A 23 15.58 -11.59 2.44
CA LEU A 23 14.52 -10.81 3.12
C LEU A 23 14.92 -10.43 4.55
N ARG A 24 15.61 -11.31 5.28
CA ARG A 24 16.21 -11.00 6.60
C ARG A 24 17.26 -9.89 6.56
N GLY A 25 17.70 -9.47 5.37
CA GLY A 25 18.68 -8.41 5.21
C GLY A 25 20.12 -8.88 5.33
N LYS A 26 20.39 -10.16 5.03
CA LYS A 26 21.73 -10.77 5.07
C LYS A 26 22.79 -10.02 4.27
N ILE A 27 22.38 -9.33 3.19
CA ILE A 27 23.27 -8.54 2.33
C ILE A 27 22.99 -7.06 2.52
N SER A 28 21.93 -6.54 1.89
CA SER A 28 21.54 -5.15 2.04
C SER A 28 20.05 -4.93 1.79
N TRP A 29 19.61 -3.69 1.95
CA TRP A 29 18.24 -3.27 1.60
C TRP A 29 17.94 -3.40 0.11
N VAL A 30 18.97 -3.40 -0.75
CA VAL A 30 18.84 -3.62 -2.21
C VAL A 30 18.39 -5.04 -2.48
N GLU A 31 19.03 -6.04 -1.85
CA GLU A 31 18.63 -7.44 -2.00
C GLU A 31 17.30 -7.74 -1.32
N GLN A 32 16.98 -7.09 -0.18
CA GLN A 32 15.64 -7.19 0.43
C GLN A 32 14.54 -6.77 -0.55
N ARG A 33 14.78 -5.72 -1.34
CA ARG A 33 13.84 -5.26 -2.38
C ARG A 33 13.60 -6.29 -3.48
N VAL A 34 14.64 -7.01 -3.89
CA VAL A 34 14.49 -8.11 -4.86
C VAL A 34 13.77 -9.29 -4.21
N ALA A 35 14.15 -9.64 -2.99
CA ALA A 35 13.57 -10.76 -2.24
C ALA A 35 12.07 -10.61 -2.03
N VAL A 36 11.63 -9.46 -1.51
CA VAL A 36 10.21 -9.21 -1.22
C VAL A 36 9.35 -9.23 -2.49
N ARG A 37 9.88 -8.68 -3.61
CA ARG A 37 9.17 -8.69 -4.90
C ARG A 37 9.00 -10.11 -5.40
N SER A 38 10.07 -10.91 -5.35
CA SER A 38 10.06 -12.29 -5.79
C SER A 38 9.10 -13.13 -4.93
N LEU A 39 9.19 -13.03 -3.61
CA LEU A 39 8.27 -13.73 -2.69
C LEU A 39 6.82 -13.30 -2.91
N GLY A 40 6.56 -12.01 -3.12
CA GLY A 40 5.23 -11.51 -3.46
C GLY A 40 4.69 -12.13 -4.76
N HIS A 41 5.52 -12.23 -5.80
CA HIS A 41 5.14 -12.87 -7.05
C HIS A 41 4.82 -14.36 -6.85
N LEU A 42 5.65 -15.09 -6.10
CA LEU A 42 5.40 -16.50 -5.80
C LEU A 42 4.13 -16.70 -4.95
N ALA A 43 3.88 -15.83 -3.97
CA ALA A 43 2.67 -15.89 -3.12
C ALA A 43 1.39 -15.46 -3.87
N SER A 44 1.52 -14.75 -4.99
CA SER A 44 0.38 -14.31 -5.79
C SER A 44 -0.29 -15.45 -6.57
N HIS A 45 0.44 -16.52 -6.87
CA HIS A 45 -0.07 -17.66 -7.62
C HIS A 45 -0.54 -18.78 -6.71
N ALA A 46 -1.74 -19.32 -6.99
CA ALA A 46 -2.31 -20.43 -6.22
C ALA A 46 -1.41 -21.68 -6.21
N THR A 47 -0.77 -22.01 -7.35
CA THR A 47 0.05 -23.22 -7.48
C THR A 47 1.36 -23.17 -6.69
N THR A 48 1.86 -21.98 -6.37
CA THR A 48 3.12 -21.80 -5.62
C THR A 48 2.93 -21.26 -4.21
N PHE A 49 1.71 -20.86 -3.83
CA PHE A 49 1.45 -20.22 -2.55
C PHE A 49 1.83 -21.09 -1.35
N GLU A 50 1.50 -22.38 -1.37
CA GLU A 50 1.74 -23.26 -0.22
C GLU A 50 3.24 -23.39 0.11
N ALA A 51 4.12 -23.44 -0.91
CA ALA A 51 5.56 -23.46 -0.69
C ALA A 51 6.09 -22.19 0.01
N ILE A 52 5.39 -21.06 -0.13
CA ILE A 52 5.70 -19.82 0.60
C ILE A 52 5.04 -19.83 1.98
N ALA A 53 3.84 -20.38 2.07
CA ALA A 53 3.06 -20.46 3.31
C ALA A 53 3.69 -21.39 4.37
N GLU A 54 4.53 -22.35 3.97
CA GLU A 54 5.36 -23.13 4.91
C GLU A 54 6.22 -22.25 5.83
N HIS A 55 6.58 -21.04 5.38
CA HIS A 55 7.37 -20.06 6.12
C HIS A 55 6.57 -18.81 6.52
N GLU A 56 5.25 -18.91 6.55
CA GLU A 56 4.30 -17.80 6.72
C GLU A 56 4.66 -16.87 7.87
N VAL A 57 4.82 -17.37 9.09
CA VAL A 57 5.03 -16.54 10.28
C VAL A 57 6.27 -15.67 10.15
N GLU A 58 7.36 -16.23 9.62
CA GLU A 58 8.61 -15.50 9.43
C GLU A 58 8.48 -14.45 8.32
N ILE A 59 7.94 -14.85 7.17
CA ILE A 59 7.78 -13.95 6.02
C ILE A 59 6.90 -12.75 6.39
N ILE A 60 5.80 -12.98 7.10
CA ILE A 60 4.88 -11.92 7.51
C ILE A 60 5.55 -10.94 8.47
N LYS A 61 6.26 -11.45 9.49
CA LYS A 61 6.99 -10.60 10.44
C LYS A 61 8.04 -9.74 9.75
N LEU A 62 8.84 -10.33 8.85
CA LEU A 62 9.84 -9.61 8.08
C LEU A 62 9.22 -8.56 7.16
N ALA A 63 8.14 -8.91 6.44
CA ALA A 63 7.46 -7.97 5.55
C ALA A 63 6.86 -6.78 6.31
N MET A 64 6.26 -7.02 7.48
CA MET A 64 5.77 -5.94 8.36
C MET A 64 6.91 -5.06 8.87
N GLU A 65 8.01 -5.66 9.33
CA GLU A 65 9.18 -4.90 9.81
C GLU A 65 9.78 -4.03 8.70
N ILE A 66 9.93 -4.61 7.50
CA ILE A 66 10.45 -3.91 6.33
C ILE A 66 9.51 -2.77 5.92
N SER A 67 8.19 -2.99 5.85
CA SER A 67 7.26 -1.93 5.44
C SER A 67 7.28 -0.75 6.40
N CYS A 68 7.42 -0.98 7.70
CA CYS A 68 7.58 0.08 8.70
C CYS A 68 8.94 0.81 8.61
N ASN A 69 10.03 0.09 8.34
CA ASN A 69 11.39 0.63 8.54
C ASN A 69 12.17 0.93 7.26
N CYS A 70 11.70 0.54 6.08
CA CYS A 70 12.47 0.62 4.83
C CYS A 70 12.93 2.04 4.51
N ILE A 71 12.07 3.05 4.60
CA ILE A 71 12.41 4.45 4.33
C ILE A 71 13.53 4.93 5.26
N LYS A 72 13.36 4.72 6.57
CA LYS A 72 14.37 5.06 7.59
C LYS A 72 15.69 4.29 7.36
N THR A 73 15.60 3.04 6.93
CA THR A 73 16.76 2.19 6.66
C THR A 73 17.55 2.69 5.47
N VAL A 74 16.88 2.99 4.35
CA VAL A 74 17.52 3.55 3.15
C VAL A 74 18.12 4.92 3.44
N TYR A 75 17.39 5.77 4.16
CA TYR A 75 17.93 7.06 4.58
C TYR A 75 19.21 6.91 5.39
N ARG A 76 19.18 6.12 6.47
CA ARG A 76 20.34 5.92 7.35
C ARG A 76 21.52 5.23 6.66
N ARG A 77 21.26 4.29 5.76
CA ARG A 77 22.29 3.44 5.14
C ARG A 77 22.80 3.98 3.80
N PHE A 78 22.13 4.96 3.20
CA PHE A 78 22.51 5.48 1.88
C PHE A 78 22.35 7.00 1.77
N VAL A 79 21.12 7.54 1.83
CA VAL A 79 20.87 8.97 1.53
C VAL A 79 21.59 9.90 2.52
N GLY A 80 21.51 9.61 3.82
CA GLY A 80 22.20 10.35 4.88
C GLY A 80 23.68 10.00 5.02
N VAL A 81 24.21 9.10 4.18
CA VAL A 81 25.64 8.75 4.17
C VAL A 81 26.35 9.67 3.19
N LYS A 82 27.47 10.25 3.63
CA LYS A 82 28.36 11.06 2.78
C LYS A 82 28.73 10.28 1.52
N ASP A 83 28.68 10.93 0.36
CA ASP A 83 28.89 10.31 -0.96
C ASP A 83 30.17 9.46 -1.02
N SER A 84 31.29 9.96 -0.49
CA SER A 84 32.57 9.25 -0.43
C SER A 84 32.59 7.98 0.44
N LYS A 85 31.57 7.77 1.27
CA LYS A 85 31.41 6.60 2.15
C LYS A 85 30.30 5.66 1.67
N ARG A 86 29.63 5.96 0.57
CA ARG A 86 28.60 5.08 0.01
C ARG A 86 29.24 3.83 -0.58
N VAL A 87 28.54 2.71 -0.43
CA VAL A 87 28.95 1.45 -1.07
C VAL A 87 28.78 1.62 -2.58
N LYS A 88 29.89 1.59 -3.32
CA LYS A 88 29.90 1.84 -4.76
C LYS A 88 28.93 0.95 -5.55
N TYR A 89 28.83 -0.32 -5.17
CA TYR A 89 27.86 -1.25 -5.75
C TYR A 89 26.40 -0.75 -5.70
N HIS A 90 25.99 -0.11 -4.59
CA HIS A 90 24.64 0.45 -4.48
C HIS A 90 24.45 1.66 -5.41
N SER A 91 25.44 2.55 -5.45
CA SER A 91 25.46 3.71 -6.37
C SER A 91 25.36 3.25 -7.83
N ASP A 92 26.19 2.29 -8.24
CA ASP A 92 26.22 1.75 -9.59
C ASP A 92 24.87 1.12 -9.99
N LEU A 93 24.19 0.43 -9.06
CA LEU A 93 22.87 -0.16 -9.29
C LEU A 93 21.75 0.88 -9.46
N LEU A 94 21.83 1.99 -8.73
CA LEU A 94 20.80 3.03 -8.74
C LEU A 94 20.85 3.88 -10.01
N THR A 95 22.07 4.15 -10.52
CA THR A 95 22.28 5.11 -11.63
C THR A 95 22.82 4.46 -12.89
N THR A 96 23.04 3.14 -12.91
CA THR A 96 23.69 2.43 -14.02
C THR A 96 25.08 3.01 -14.37
N GLY A 97 25.76 3.60 -13.38
CA GLY A 97 27.08 4.23 -13.53
C GLY A 97 27.06 5.70 -13.94
N LEU A 98 25.88 6.33 -14.07
CA LEU A 98 25.74 7.77 -14.32
C LEU A 98 25.72 8.51 -12.97
N GLY A 99 26.90 8.56 -12.32
CA GLY A 99 27.10 8.91 -10.91
C GLY A 99 26.89 10.38 -10.53
N ASP A 100 25.65 10.85 -10.57
CA ASP A 100 25.24 12.10 -9.93
C ASP A 100 24.55 11.82 -8.58
N SER A 101 24.99 12.49 -7.52
CA SER A 101 24.54 12.23 -6.14
C SER A 101 23.07 12.60 -5.92
N GLU A 102 22.56 13.59 -6.64
CA GLU A 102 21.13 13.94 -6.62
C GLU A 102 20.28 12.82 -7.23
N ILE A 103 20.70 12.28 -8.38
CA ILE A 103 20.04 11.15 -9.04
C ILE A 103 20.08 9.90 -8.14
N GLU A 104 21.22 9.61 -7.52
CA GLU A 104 21.36 8.51 -6.56
C GLU A 104 20.36 8.63 -5.41
N ASN A 105 20.25 9.82 -4.80
CA ASN A 105 19.35 10.05 -3.67
C ASN A 105 17.90 9.83 -4.07
N ARG A 106 17.47 10.45 -5.18
CA ARG A 106 16.11 10.28 -5.69
C ARG A 106 15.80 8.82 -5.99
N LYS A 107 16.73 8.10 -6.64
CA LYS A 107 16.56 6.67 -6.94
C LYS A 107 16.49 5.82 -5.69
N ALA A 108 17.27 6.14 -4.66
CA ALA A 108 17.21 5.45 -3.38
C ALA A 108 15.84 5.65 -2.70
N GLU A 109 15.30 6.86 -2.70
CA GLU A 109 13.96 7.16 -2.17
C GLU A 109 12.84 6.44 -2.96
N GLU A 110 12.95 6.41 -4.29
CA GLU A 110 12.05 5.63 -5.16
C GLU A 110 12.09 4.14 -4.80
N TRP A 111 13.28 3.58 -4.58
CA TRP A 111 13.44 2.17 -4.23
C TRP A 111 12.97 1.86 -2.81
N ALA A 112 13.15 2.78 -1.86
CA ALA A 112 12.58 2.67 -0.52
C ALA A 112 11.05 2.59 -0.58
N SER A 113 10.42 3.46 -1.39
CA SER A 113 8.98 3.45 -1.63
C SER A 113 8.52 2.13 -2.27
N GLN A 114 9.27 1.61 -3.23
CA GLN A 114 8.99 0.31 -3.86
C GLN A 114 9.12 -0.86 -2.88
N LEU A 115 10.15 -0.84 -2.02
CA LEU A 115 10.35 -1.83 -0.97
C LEU A 115 9.15 -1.84 0.00
N GLN A 116 8.65 -0.67 0.42
CA GLN A 116 7.44 -0.58 1.21
C GLN A 116 6.24 -1.18 0.48
N CYS A 117 5.99 -0.75 -0.76
CA CYS A 117 4.84 -1.19 -1.54
C CYS A 117 4.84 -2.71 -1.79
N TRP A 118 5.99 -3.30 -2.10
CA TRP A 118 6.09 -4.74 -2.35
C TRP A 118 6.00 -5.57 -1.07
N SER A 119 6.43 -5.01 0.06
CA SER A 119 6.20 -5.62 1.38
C SER A 119 4.70 -5.67 1.69
N LEU A 120 3.99 -4.57 1.47
CA LEU A 120 2.53 -4.52 1.61
C LEU A 120 1.82 -5.47 0.64
N TYR A 121 2.28 -5.54 -0.61
CA TYR A 121 1.74 -6.48 -1.59
C TYR A 121 1.90 -7.95 -1.15
N LEU A 122 3.07 -8.30 -0.59
CA LEU A 122 3.31 -9.63 -0.05
C LEU A 122 2.36 -9.93 1.12
N LEU A 123 2.20 -9.00 2.07
CA LEU A 123 1.20 -9.13 3.16
C LEU A 123 -0.21 -9.31 2.60
N ASN A 124 -0.57 -8.55 1.56
CA ASN A 124 -1.88 -8.63 0.93
C ASN A 124 -2.13 -9.99 0.27
N CYS A 125 -1.10 -10.64 -0.28
CA CYS A 125 -1.20 -11.98 -0.88
C CYS A 125 -1.56 -13.06 0.14
N PHE A 126 -1.21 -12.88 1.42
CA PHE A 126 -1.64 -13.74 2.53
C PHE A 126 -3.01 -13.32 3.05
N ALA A 127 -3.22 -12.02 3.28
CA ALA A 127 -4.47 -11.49 3.79
C ALA A 127 -5.66 -11.85 2.89
N CYS A 128 -5.54 -11.77 1.56
CA CYS A 128 -6.62 -12.10 0.63
C CYS A 128 -7.03 -13.58 0.65
N LYS A 129 -6.20 -14.45 1.22
CA LYS A 129 -6.47 -15.88 1.44
C LYS A 129 -6.89 -16.18 2.88
N GLY A 130 -7.12 -15.16 3.70
CA GLY A 130 -7.47 -15.30 5.12
C GLY A 130 -6.31 -15.79 6.00
N ARG A 131 -5.07 -15.70 5.53
CA ARG A 131 -3.88 -16.16 6.24
C ARG A 131 -3.25 -15.03 7.06
N SER A 132 -2.62 -15.36 8.18
CA SER A 132 -1.91 -14.43 9.07
C SER A 132 -2.68 -13.17 9.51
N LEU A 133 -4.02 -13.21 9.51
CA LEU A 133 -4.84 -12.06 9.89
C LEU A 133 -4.52 -11.59 11.31
N ASN A 134 -4.30 -12.52 12.26
CA ASN A 134 -3.91 -12.21 13.63
C ASN A 134 -2.56 -11.46 13.74
N LEU A 135 -1.60 -11.77 12.85
CA LEU A 135 -0.32 -11.08 12.81
C LEU A 135 -0.46 -9.69 12.19
N ILE A 136 -1.16 -9.60 11.05
CA ILE A 136 -1.31 -8.34 10.30
C ILE A 136 -2.22 -7.36 11.05
N CYS A 137 -3.30 -7.84 11.68
CA CYS A 137 -4.26 -7.01 12.41
C CYS A 137 -3.81 -6.60 13.82
N ASN A 138 -2.53 -6.73 14.17
CA ASN A 138 -2.07 -6.23 15.46
C ASN A 138 -2.13 -4.69 15.52
N LYS A 139 -2.42 -4.17 16.70
CA LYS A 139 -2.65 -2.74 16.93
C LYS A 139 -1.49 -1.84 16.47
N HIS A 140 -0.25 -2.26 16.73
CA HIS A 140 0.92 -1.47 16.35
C HIS A 140 1.04 -1.36 14.83
N PHE A 141 0.93 -2.49 14.12
CA PHE A 141 1.06 -2.49 12.67
C PHE A 141 -0.09 -1.75 11.98
N LEU A 142 -1.33 -1.89 12.45
CA LEU A 142 -2.47 -1.15 11.90
C LEU A 142 -2.27 0.36 11.98
N LYS A 143 -1.71 0.86 13.10
CA LYS A 143 -1.35 2.28 13.24
C LYS A 143 -0.31 2.70 12.20
N GLU A 144 0.76 1.93 12.05
CA GLU A 144 1.81 2.22 11.07
C GLU A 144 1.27 2.17 9.62
N LEU A 145 0.39 1.22 9.33
CA LEU A 145 -0.22 1.00 8.02
C LEU A 145 -0.98 2.23 7.52
N CYS A 146 -1.60 2.99 8.43
CA CYS A 146 -2.30 4.24 8.12
C CYS A 146 -1.38 5.33 7.53
N GLY A 147 -0.07 5.23 7.73
CA GLY A 147 0.93 6.13 7.16
C GLY A 147 1.51 5.69 5.82
N MET A 148 1.18 4.49 5.33
CA MET A 148 1.87 3.86 4.19
C MET A 148 1.11 4.04 2.87
N TRP A 149 1.02 5.27 2.36
CA TRP A 149 0.15 5.62 1.22
C TRP A 149 0.59 5.14 -0.17
N GLY A 150 1.75 4.48 -0.27
CA GLY A 150 2.43 4.28 -1.55
C GLY A 150 3.08 5.58 -2.01
N GLY A 151 4.39 5.54 -2.25
CA GLY A 151 5.14 6.74 -2.65
C GLY A 151 4.74 7.23 -4.05
N LEU A 152 5.10 8.48 -4.37
CA LEU A 152 4.92 9.10 -5.71
C LEU A 152 5.45 8.21 -6.86
N ALA A 153 6.48 7.41 -6.58
CA ALA A 153 7.08 6.48 -7.52
C ALA A 153 6.18 5.27 -7.90
N ASN A 154 5.16 4.98 -7.10
CA ASN A 154 4.20 3.89 -7.29
C ASN A 154 2.77 4.39 -7.05
N CYS A 155 2.36 5.46 -7.74
CA CYS A 155 1.03 6.07 -7.60
C CYS A 155 -0.14 5.09 -7.81
N ALA A 156 0.07 4.00 -8.57
CA ALA A 156 -0.94 2.96 -8.79
C ALA A 156 -1.01 1.90 -7.67
N SER A 157 -0.11 1.93 -6.68
CA SER A 157 -0.14 1.00 -5.56
C SER A 157 -1.16 1.45 -4.52
N PRO A 158 -2.16 0.64 -4.16
CA PRO A 158 -3.12 1.00 -3.13
C PRO A 158 -2.49 1.05 -1.73
N GLY A 159 -1.18 0.80 -1.58
CA GLY A 159 -0.45 0.97 -0.33
C GLY A 159 -1.14 0.34 0.88
N GLY A 160 -1.18 1.08 1.99
CA GLY A 160 -1.78 0.66 3.24
C GLY A 160 -3.30 0.54 3.16
N ILE A 161 -3.96 1.45 2.42
CA ILE A 161 -5.42 1.42 2.26
C ILE A 161 -5.88 0.15 1.51
N GLY A 162 -5.07 -0.35 0.57
CA GLY A 162 -5.30 -1.62 -0.10
C GLY A 162 -5.28 -2.80 0.85
N CYS A 163 -4.29 -2.85 1.74
CA CYS A 163 -4.22 -3.88 2.77
C CYS A 163 -5.41 -3.78 3.74
N ILE A 164 -5.76 -2.57 4.20
CA ILE A 164 -6.94 -2.33 5.06
C ILE A 164 -8.20 -2.85 4.36
N ARG A 165 -8.35 -2.55 3.06
CA ARG A 165 -9.51 -3.00 2.30
C ARG A 165 -9.61 -4.52 2.24
N THR A 166 -8.51 -5.22 2.00
CA THR A 166 -8.50 -6.70 2.00
C THR A 166 -8.80 -7.28 3.38
N LEU A 167 -8.33 -6.66 4.45
CA LEU A 167 -8.66 -7.09 5.82
C LEU A 167 -10.16 -6.98 6.12
N CYS A 168 -10.87 -6.01 5.52
CA CYS A 168 -12.32 -5.88 5.66
C CYS A 168 -13.12 -7.07 5.10
N ASP A 169 -12.53 -7.92 4.25
CA ASP A 169 -13.21 -9.11 3.73
C ASP A 169 -13.44 -10.17 4.84
N PHE A 170 -12.65 -10.11 5.91
CA PHE A 170 -12.68 -11.09 7.00
C PHE A 170 -13.23 -10.49 8.30
N LYS A 171 -14.02 -11.28 9.04
CA LYS A 171 -14.63 -10.86 10.30
C LYS A 171 -13.60 -10.36 11.32
N ALA A 172 -12.57 -11.15 11.59
CA ALA A 172 -11.48 -10.78 12.51
C ALA A 172 -10.75 -9.50 12.07
N GLY A 173 -10.63 -9.28 10.76
CA GLY A 173 -10.06 -8.06 10.20
C GLY A 173 -10.94 -6.85 10.48
N ARG A 174 -12.25 -6.93 10.18
CA ARG A 174 -13.21 -5.87 10.47
C ARG A 174 -13.25 -5.50 11.95
N GLU A 175 -13.30 -6.49 12.84
CA GLU A 175 -13.26 -6.27 14.29
C GLU A 175 -11.99 -5.50 14.69
N SER A 176 -10.82 -5.91 14.20
CA SER A 176 -9.56 -5.27 14.53
C SER A 176 -9.46 -3.83 14.00
N LEU A 177 -9.94 -3.60 12.78
CA LEU A 177 -9.95 -2.27 12.14
C LEU A 177 -10.92 -1.31 12.83
N ALA A 178 -12.14 -1.76 13.14
CA ALA A 178 -13.16 -0.95 13.82
C ALA A 178 -12.70 -0.49 15.21
N ASN A 179 -11.87 -1.30 15.89
CA ASN A 179 -11.31 -0.99 17.20
C ASN A 179 -10.04 -0.11 17.14
N SER A 180 -9.53 0.22 15.96
CA SER A 180 -8.40 1.14 15.80
C SER A 180 -8.88 2.55 15.46
N LYS A 181 -8.70 3.48 16.40
CA LYS A 181 -9.05 4.89 16.19
C LYS A 181 -8.30 5.49 15.00
N GLU A 182 -7.02 5.16 14.86
CA GLU A 182 -6.17 5.65 13.78
C GLU A 182 -6.67 5.18 12.41
N VAL A 183 -7.08 3.91 12.29
CA VAL A 183 -7.70 3.40 11.06
C VAL A 183 -9.02 4.11 10.79
N MET A 184 -9.86 4.29 11.80
CA MET A 184 -11.16 4.95 11.57
C MET A 184 -11.00 6.40 11.13
N GLU A 185 -10.07 7.14 11.72
CA GLU A 185 -9.74 8.51 11.33
C GLU A 185 -9.23 8.56 9.89
N ILE A 186 -8.32 7.64 9.52
CA ILE A 186 -7.75 7.63 8.18
C ILE A 186 -8.79 7.31 7.10
N LEU A 187 -9.66 6.33 7.36
CA LEU A 187 -10.75 5.99 6.46
C LEU A 187 -11.71 7.17 6.25
N CYS A 188 -12.06 7.88 7.32
CA CYS A 188 -12.96 9.05 7.27
C CYS A 188 -12.33 10.24 6.52
N ASN A 189 -11.02 10.46 6.68
CA ASN A 189 -10.32 11.52 5.99
C ASN A 189 -10.18 11.20 4.50
N THR A 190 -9.73 9.99 4.16
CA THR A 190 -9.56 9.55 2.77
C THR A 190 -10.89 9.43 2.04
N SER A 191 -11.97 9.00 2.71
CA SER A 191 -13.29 8.96 2.08
C SER A 191 -13.77 10.36 1.65
N ARG A 192 -13.32 11.43 2.30
CA ARG A 192 -13.68 12.82 1.96
C ARG A 192 -12.66 13.51 1.05
N SER A 193 -11.53 12.87 0.79
CA SER A 193 -10.49 13.39 -0.10
C SER A 193 -10.90 13.35 -1.57
N SER A 194 -10.09 13.95 -2.44
CA SER A 194 -10.16 13.72 -3.89
C SER A 194 -9.08 12.76 -4.39
N ASP A 195 -8.50 11.98 -3.47
CA ASP A 195 -7.44 11.02 -3.80
C ASP A 195 -8.02 9.82 -4.57
N ASP A 196 -7.19 9.18 -5.39
CA ASP A 196 -7.56 8.00 -6.17
C ASP A 196 -8.08 6.84 -5.28
N TRP A 197 -7.73 6.86 -4.00
CA TRP A 197 -8.11 5.86 -3.01
C TRP A 197 -9.41 6.16 -2.26
N GLN A 198 -10.10 7.27 -2.57
CA GLN A 198 -11.36 7.66 -1.93
C GLN A 198 -12.39 6.52 -1.94
N TYR A 199 -12.57 5.85 -3.09
CA TYR A 199 -13.56 4.80 -3.23
C TYR A 199 -13.25 3.58 -2.35
N MET A 200 -11.97 3.23 -2.16
CA MET A 200 -11.57 2.13 -1.29
C MET A 200 -11.86 2.45 0.16
N ALA A 201 -11.62 3.68 0.59
CA ALA A 201 -11.94 4.13 1.94
C ALA A 201 -13.46 4.11 2.20
N ILE A 202 -14.26 4.58 1.24
CA ILE A 202 -15.73 4.48 1.30
C ILE A 202 -16.16 3.01 1.41
N ASP A 203 -15.62 2.13 0.58
CA ASP A 203 -15.97 0.70 0.59
C ASP A 203 -15.61 0.04 1.93
N CYS A 204 -14.45 0.38 2.53
CA CYS A 204 -14.10 -0.06 3.87
C CYS A 204 -15.14 0.38 4.92
N LEU A 205 -15.50 1.67 4.93
CA LEU A 205 -16.51 2.19 5.87
C LEU A 205 -17.85 1.48 5.70
N LEU A 206 -18.28 1.23 4.46
CA LEU A 206 -19.52 0.53 4.17
C LEU A 206 -19.49 -0.93 4.65
N LEU A 207 -18.38 -1.64 4.46
CA LEU A 207 -18.23 -3.01 4.96
C LEU A 207 -18.28 -3.06 6.49
N LEU A 208 -17.60 -2.12 7.16
CA LEU A 208 -17.61 -2.01 8.62
C LEU A 208 -18.99 -1.63 9.18
N LEU A 209 -19.79 -0.84 8.46
CA LEU A 209 -21.17 -0.49 8.85
C LEU A 209 -22.16 -1.61 8.58
N LYS A 210 -21.93 -2.43 7.53
CA LYS A 210 -22.79 -3.56 7.21
C LYS A 210 -22.68 -4.67 8.25
N ASP A 211 -21.47 -4.92 8.75
CA ASP A 211 -21.23 -5.93 9.79
C ASP A 211 -21.89 -5.54 11.12
N THR A 212 -22.72 -6.43 11.66
CA THR A 212 -23.47 -6.23 12.91
C THR A 212 -22.56 -6.04 14.11
N ASP A 213 -21.37 -6.65 14.10
CA ASP A 213 -20.45 -6.66 15.24
C ASP A 213 -19.64 -5.35 15.33
N THR A 214 -19.45 -4.67 14.19
CA THR A 214 -18.67 -3.42 14.12
C THR A 214 -19.50 -2.17 13.90
N ARG A 215 -20.75 -2.29 13.42
CA ARG A 215 -21.62 -1.15 13.06
C ARG A 215 -21.72 -0.10 14.15
N TYR A 216 -22.00 -0.51 15.39
CA TYR A 216 -22.21 0.42 16.50
C TYR A 216 -20.94 1.17 16.91
N ILE A 217 -19.77 0.55 16.73
CA ILE A 217 -18.47 1.19 16.98
C ILE A 217 -18.21 2.26 15.91
N VAL A 218 -18.51 1.91 14.65
CA VAL A 218 -18.10 2.69 13.48
C VAL A 218 -19.06 3.83 13.15
N ILE A 219 -20.37 3.67 13.43
CA ILE A 219 -21.41 4.64 13.02
C ILE A 219 -21.14 6.04 13.56
N HIS A 220 -20.65 6.16 14.79
CA HIS A 220 -20.39 7.46 15.40
C HIS A 220 -19.25 8.23 14.71
N THR A 221 -18.26 7.52 14.17
CA THR A 221 -17.11 8.14 13.49
C THR A 221 -17.37 8.33 11.99
N ALA A 222 -18.06 7.37 11.35
CA ALA A 222 -18.27 7.38 9.91
C ALA A 222 -19.46 8.24 9.46
N ALA A 223 -20.47 8.46 10.31
CA ALA A 223 -21.72 9.11 9.90
C ALA A 223 -21.52 10.51 9.30
N SER A 224 -20.72 11.36 9.94
CA SER A 224 -20.41 12.71 9.41
C SER A 224 -19.70 12.63 8.06
N SER A 225 -18.70 11.76 7.96
CA SER A 225 -17.92 11.60 6.73
C SER A 225 -18.74 11.10 5.54
N LEU A 226 -19.74 10.25 5.80
CA LEU A 226 -20.66 9.77 4.77
C LEU A 226 -21.74 10.80 4.42
N ALA A 227 -22.22 11.59 5.39
CA ALA A 227 -23.17 12.67 5.14
C ALA A 227 -22.55 13.74 4.21
N ASP A 228 -21.31 14.15 4.48
CA ASP A 228 -20.54 15.09 3.66
C ASP A 228 -20.51 14.65 2.18
N LEU A 229 -20.34 13.35 1.92
CA LEU A 229 -20.28 12.79 0.57
C LEU A 229 -21.63 12.88 -0.19
N VAL A 230 -22.74 12.66 0.51
CA VAL A 230 -24.09 12.78 -0.07
C VAL A 230 -24.38 14.23 -0.44
N GLU A 231 -23.98 15.18 0.42
CA GLU A 231 -24.13 16.60 0.18
C GLU A 231 -23.29 17.08 -1.00
N LEU A 232 -22.02 16.66 -1.10
CA LEU A 232 -21.13 16.98 -2.22
C LEU A 232 -21.68 16.49 -3.56
N ARG A 233 -22.28 15.30 -3.60
CA ARG A 233 -22.95 14.79 -4.81
C ARG A 233 -24.15 15.66 -5.19
N SER A 234 -24.93 16.10 -4.20
CA SER A 234 -26.09 16.97 -4.38
C SER A 234 -25.70 18.35 -4.94
N LEU A 235 -24.54 18.88 -4.52
CA LEU A 235 -23.98 20.15 -5.03
C LEU A 235 -23.45 20.03 -6.47
N LYS A 236 -22.79 18.92 -6.82
CA LYS A 236 -22.37 18.65 -8.22
C LYS A 236 -23.57 18.49 -9.16
N GLY A 237 -24.68 17.94 -8.67
CA GLY A 237 -25.95 17.87 -9.42
C GLY A 237 -26.60 19.22 -9.68
N LYS A 238 -26.48 20.17 -8.74
CA LYS A 238 -27.04 21.54 -8.87
C LYS A 238 -26.18 22.48 -9.73
N LYS A 239 -24.91 22.18 -10.00
CA LYS A 239 -23.99 23.02 -10.79
C LYS A 239 -24.18 22.96 -12.31
N LYS A 240 -25.26 22.36 -12.83
CA LYS A 240 -25.57 22.30 -14.27
C LYS A 240 -26.52 23.41 -14.81
N SER A 241 -26.83 24.47 -14.05
CA SER A 241 -27.74 25.54 -14.51
C SER A 241 -27.20 26.97 -14.50
N TRP A 242 -25.89 27.19 -14.42
CA TRP A 242 -25.33 28.55 -14.54
C TRP A 242 -24.51 28.71 -15.84
N ARG A 243 -25.21 28.63 -16.98
CA ARG A 243 -24.84 29.26 -18.25
C ARG A 243 -25.98 29.12 -19.27
N SER A 244 -26.98 29.98 -19.11
CA SER A 244 -27.83 30.47 -20.20
C SER A 244 -28.65 31.61 -19.63
N ASP A 245 -28.16 32.83 -19.82
CA ASP A 245 -28.98 34.01 -20.06
C ASP A 245 -28.04 35.14 -20.48
N ASN A 246 -27.81 35.22 -21.79
CA ASN A 246 -27.41 36.44 -22.45
C ASN A 246 -28.05 36.42 -23.85
N THR A 247 -29.39 36.47 -23.88
CA THR A 247 -30.14 36.86 -25.07
C THR A 247 -30.12 38.37 -25.17
N GLY A 248 -29.08 38.90 -25.84
CA GLY A 248 -29.05 40.27 -26.33
C GLY A 248 -29.31 40.26 -27.84
N THR A 249 -30.58 40.37 -28.23
CA THR A 249 -31.02 40.71 -29.58
C THR A 249 -30.50 42.09 -29.98
N LEU A 250 -29.72 42.17 -31.07
CA LEU A 250 -29.52 43.39 -31.85
C LEU A 250 -29.56 43.06 -33.34
N THR A 251 -30.76 43.23 -33.91
CA THR A 251 -30.98 43.43 -35.34
C THR A 251 -30.90 44.93 -35.65
N GLY A 252 -30.20 45.31 -36.73
CA GLY A 252 -30.42 46.59 -37.40
C GLY A 252 -29.17 47.32 -37.87
N LEU A 253 -28.85 47.14 -39.15
CA LEU A 253 -28.08 48.05 -40.02
C LEU A 253 -28.77 49.44 -40.10
N PRO A 254 -28.06 50.52 -40.49
CA PRO A 254 -27.58 50.74 -41.86
C PRO A 254 -26.07 50.57 -42.05
#